data_AF-A0A515DBZ0-F1
#
_entry.id   AF-A0A515DBZ0-F1
#
_cell.length_a   1.000
_cell.length_b   1.000
_cell.length_c   1.000
_cell.angle_alpha   90.00
_cell.angle_beta   90.00
_cell.angle_gamma   90.00
#
_symmetry.space_group_name_H-M   'P 1'
#
loop_
_entity.id
_entity.type
_entity.pdbx_description
1 polymer ?
#
loop_
_entity_poly.entity_id
_entity_poly.type
_entity_poly.pdbx_seq_one_letter_code
_entity_poly.pdbx_strand_id
1 'polypeptide(L)'
;MAKAIHVDQWPDTPAKQTAWAVFERLAQLEPASDIEPHIWRFTPEAQALFAEWIVPFETELRGDALHPAMVSHLAKYRKLIPALALVFALIDTSDTGGVIGERELIRALAWGEYLRTHANRLYAVAVIPESTGAQALLAKIKGGKLLDTLACRKIFFHSCRYRATTVTSRLMVSRNSHVVTSS
;
A
#
# COMPACT_ATOMS: atom_id res chain seq x y z
N MET A 1 -12.05 -24.91 -22.24
CA MET A 1 -11.06 -24.05 -21.55
C MET A 1 -10.72 -22.89 -22.47
N ALA A 2 -10.92 -21.64 -22.05
CA ALA A 2 -10.58 -20.49 -22.89
C ALA A 2 -9.04 -20.35 -22.95
N LYS A 3 -8.49 -20.37 -24.17
CA LYS A 3 -7.06 -20.17 -24.42
C LYS A 3 -6.77 -18.67 -24.27
N ALA A 4 -5.92 -18.30 -23.31
CA ALA A 4 -5.44 -16.92 -23.20
C ALA A 4 -4.52 -16.62 -24.39
N ILE A 5 -4.97 -15.77 -25.31
CA ILE A 5 -4.19 -15.31 -26.46
C ILE A 5 -3.55 -13.99 -26.04
N HIS A 6 -2.21 -13.96 -25.94
CA HIS A 6 -1.46 -12.72 -25.78
C HIS A 6 -1.24 -12.10 -27.15
N VAL A 7 -2.03 -11.08 -27.48
CA VAL A 7 -1.86 -10.25 -28.66
C VAL A 7 -1.30 -8.92 -28.19
N ASP A 8 -0.25 -8.43 -28.86
CA ASP A 8 0.25 -7.07 -28.63
C ASP A 8 -0.84 -6.06 -28.96
N GLN A 9 -1.21 -5.22 -27.99
CA GLN A 9 -2.30 -4.28 -28.12
C GLN A 9 -1.73 -2.89 -28.39
N TRP A 10 -2.34 -2.18 -29.34
CA TRP A 10 -2.02 -0.78 -29.55
C TRP A 10 -2.23 0.01 -28.24
N PRO A 11 -1.34 0.96 -27.90
CA PRO A 11 -1.45 1.72 -26.67
C PRO A 11 -2.81 2.40 -26.55
N ASP A 12 -3.43 2.25 -25.38
CA ASP A 12 -4.68 2.92 -25.03
C ASP A 12 -4.46 4.44 -25.09
N THR A 13 -4.93 5.03 -26.18
CA THR A 13 -4.70 6.44 -26.50
C THR A 13 -5.45 7.35 -25.53
N PRO A 14 -6.72 7.07 -25.17
CA PRO A 14 -7.42 7.76 -24.08
C PRO A 14 -6.67 7.71 -22.73
N ALA A 15 -6.15 6.54 -22.33
CA ALA A 15 -5.40 6.43 -21.08
C ALA A 15 -4.09 7.24 -21.12
N LYS A 16 -3.38 7.22 -22.26
CA LYS A 16 -2.18 8.03 -22.47
C LYS A 16 -2.48 9.53 -22.34
N GLN A 17 -3.56 10.01 -22.96
CA GLN A 17 -3.98 11.41 -22.88
C GLN A 17 -4.35 11.82 -21.46
N THR A 18 -5.06 10.94 -20.73
CA THR A 18 -5.43 11.17 -19.33
C THR A 18 -4.19 11.34 -18.45
N ALA A 19 -3.19 10.46 -18.61
CA ALA A 19 -1.93 10.58 -17.89
C ALA A 19 -1.18 11.87 -18.25
N TRP A 20 -1.14 12.22 -19.53
CA TRP A 20 -0.49 13.45 -20.00
C TRP A 20 -1.11 14.72 -19.39
N ALA A 21 -2.44 14.80 -19.36
CA ALA A 21 -3.15 15.93 -18.77
C ALA A 21 -2.82 16.13 -17.28
N VAL A 22 -2.62 15.04 -16.53
CA VAL A 22 -2.15 15.12 -15.14
C VAL A 22 -0.75 15.73 -15.06
N PHE A 23 0.18 15.30 -15.91
CA PHE A 23 1.54 15.87 -15.94
C PHE A 23 1.52 17.37 -16.27
N GLU A 24 0.77 17.78 -17.28
CA GLU A 24 0.65 19.20 -17.64
C GLU A 24 0.09 20.04 -16.49
N ARG A 25 -0.96 19.55 -15.82
CA ARG A 25 -1.53 20.22 -14.65
C ARG A 25 -0.51 20.36 -13.52
N LEU A 26 0.19 19.28 -13.19
CA LEU A 26 1.16 19.29 -12.08
C LEU A 26 2.39 20.14 -12.39
N ALA A 27 2.77 20.28 -13.66
CA ALA A 27 3.87 21.15 -14.09
C ALA A 27 3.55 22.64 -13.93
N GLN A 28 2.27 23.01 -13.84
CA GLN A 28 1.78 24.38 -13.65
C GLN A 28 1.46 24.70 -12.17
N LEU A 29 1.81 23.81 -11.23
CA LEU A 29 1.58 24.07 -9.80
C LEU A 29 2.54 25.13 -9.30
N GLU A 30 2.00 26.33 -9.07
CA GLU A 30 2.69 27.40 -8.36
C GLU A 30 2.45 27.29 -6.84
N PRO A 31 3.36 27.79 -6.00
CA PRO A 31 3.12 27.94 -4.57
C PRO A 31 2.03 28.99 -4.30
N ALA A 32 1.48 29.02 -3.08
CA ALA A 32 0.44 29.98 -2.73
C ALA A 32 1.00 31.42 -2.63
N SER A 33 2.28 31.53 -2.26
CA SER A 33 3.11 32.74 -2.41
C SER A 33 4.57 32.36 -2.57
N ASP A 34 5.46 33.33 -2.79
CA ASP A 34 6.93 33.13 -2.88
C ASP A 34 7.55 32.39 -1.69
N ILE A 35 6.83 32.34 -0.55
CA ILE A 35 7.29 31.76 0.71
C ILE A 35 6.31 30.74 1.31
N GLU A 36 5.07 30.65 0.82
CA GLU A 36 4.05 29.77 1.39
C GLU A 36 3.66 28.63 0.43
N PRO A 37 3.86 27.36 0.84
CA PRO A 37 3.41 26.23 0.05
C PRO A 37 1.89 26.05 0.15
N HIS A 38 1.30 25.40 -0.86
CA HIS A 38 -0.07 24.91 -0.78
C HIS A 38 -0.19 23.87 0.35
N ILE A 39 -1.03 24.17 1.35
CA ILE A 39 -1.26 23.27 2.48
C ILE A 39 -2.41 22.32 2.15
N TRP A 40 -2.11 21.03 2.18
CA TRP A 40 -3.11 19.97 2.07
C TRP A 40 -3.38 19.33 3.43
N ARG A 41 -4.63 18.95 3.69
CA ARG A 41 -5.06 18.35 4.96
C ARG A 41 -5.82 17.06 4.72
N PHE A 42 -5.74 16.14 5.67
CA PHE A 42 -6.62 14.97 5.64
C PHE A 42 -8.07 15.36 5.95
N THR A 43 -9.03 14.66 5.36
CA THR A 43 -10.40 14.65 5.89
C THR A 43 -10.40 14.09 7.32
N PRO A 44 -11.45 14.35 8.13
CA PRO A 44 -11.57 13.74 9.46
C PRO A 44 -11.43 12.21 9.44
N GLU A 45 -12.00 11.56 8.43
CA GLU A 45 -11.99 10.10 8.26
C GLU A 45 -10.58 9.60 7.89
N ALA A 46 -9.92 10.26 6.92
CA ALA A 46 -8.55 9.94 6.56
C ALA A 46 -7.58 10.21 7.73
N GLN A 47 -7.80 11.26 8.50
CA GLN A 47 -7.01 11.57 9.69
C GLN A 47 -7.13 10.49 10.76
N ALA A 48 -8.33 9.93 10.96
CA ALA A 48 -8.56 8.82 11.87
C ALA A 48 -7.80 7.56 11.41
N LEU A 49 -7.89 7.20 10.12
CA LEU A 49 -7.13 6.09 9.54
C LEU A 49 -5.61 6.29 9.67
N PHE A 50 -5.13 7.51 9.45
CA PHE A 50 -3.72 7.83 9.61
C PHE A 50 -3.27 7.67 11.07
N ALA A 51 -4.10 8.09 12.04
CA ALA A 51 -3.83 7.92 13.46
C ALA A 51 -3.78 6.42 13.85
N GLU A 52 -4.73 5.62 13.36
CA GLU A 52 -4.77 4.18 13.56
C GLU A 52 -3.51 3.48 13.03
N TRP A 53 -2.93 3.99 11.94
CA TRP A 53 -1.69 3.46 11.38
C TRP A 53 -0.43 3.96 12.10
N ILE A 54 -0.28 5.28 12.30
CA ILE A 54 0.98 5.87 12.78
C ILE A 54 1.27 5.50 14.23
N VAL A 55 0.26 5.41 15.09
CA VAL A 55 0.44 5.12 16.53
C VAL A 55 1.11 3.75 16.76
N PRO A 56 0.57 2.63 16.26
CA PRO A 56 1.24 1.33 16.42
C PRO A 56 2.57 1.28 15.67
N PHE A 57 2.69 1.95 14.52
CA PHE A 57 3.93 2.03 13.76
C PHE A 57 5.07 2.69 14.55
N GLU A 58 4.79 3.81 15.23
CA GLU A 58 5.76 4.49 16.10
C GLU A 58 6.13 3.64 17.32
N THR A 59 5.14 2.96 17.91
CA THR A 59 5.38 2.04 19.02
C THR A 59 6.31 0.89 18.60
N GLU A 60 6.09 0.33 17.41
CA GLU A 60 6.96 -0.71 16.85
C GLU A 60 8.40 -0.20 16.63
N LEU A 61 8.56 1.02 16.10
CA LEU A 61 9.87 1.63 15.86
C LEU A 61 10.68 1.92 17.13
N ARG A 62 10.00 2.18 18.25
CA ARG A 62 10.65 2.42 19.55
C ARG A 62 10.92 1.15 20.34
N GLY A 63 10.37 0.01 19.92
CA GLY A 63 10.60 -1.27 20.56
C GLY A 63 11.96 -1.87 20.19
N ASP A 64 12.40 -2.85 20.99
CA ASP A 64 13.71 -3.50 20.80
C ASP A 64 13.68 -4.69 19.82
N ALA A 65 12.53 -4.94 19.19
CA ALA A 65 12.34 -6.10 18.30
C ALA A 65 12.99 -5.94 16.93
N LEU A 66 13.23 -4.69 16.48
CA LEU A 66 13.76 -4.40 15.16
C LEU A 66 15.26 -4.09 15.21
N HIS A 67 16.01 -4.59 14.23
CA HIS A 67 17.42 -4.23 14.08
C HIS A 67 17.58 -2.72 13.82
N PRO A 68 18.59 -2.02 14.37
CA PRO A 68 18.75 -0.57 14.21
C PRO A 68 18.72 -0.06 12.76
N ALA A 69 19.30 -0.83 11.83
CA ALA A 69 19.26 -0.49 10.41
C ALA A 69 17.84 -0.53 9.82
N MET A 70 17.00 -1.48 10.28
CA MET A 70 15.59 -1.55 9.88
C MET A 70 14.79 -0.39 10.46
N VAL A 71 15.03 -0.03 11.73
CA VAL A 71 14.40 1.14 12.37
C VAL A 71 14.71 2.42 11.58
N SER A 72 15.97 2.63 11.20
CA SER A 72 16.38 3.77 10.37
C SER A 72 15.73 3.77 8.99
N HIS A 73 15.56 2.60 8.36
CA HIS A 73 14.87 2.50 7.08
C HIS A 73 13.38 2.85 7.20
N LEU A 74 12.68 2.20 8.13
CA LEU A 74 11.25 2.38 8.34
C LEU A 74 10.93 3.77 8.89
N ALA A 75 11.82 4.42 9.63
CA ALA A 75 11.66 5.80 10.08
C ALA A 75 11.29 6.79 8.96
N LYS A 76 11.71 6.50 7.71
CA LYS A 76 11.39 7.32 6.52
C LYS A 76 9.91 7.27 6.15
N TYR A 77 9.18 6.26 6.62
CA TYR A 77 7.77 6.05 6.27
C TYR A 77 6.85 7.13 6.88
N ARG A 78 7.28 7.76 7.98
CA ARG A 78 6.62 8.92 8.59
C ARG A 78 6.33 10.03 7.58
N LYS A 79 7.28 10.26 6.67
CA LYS A 79 7.14 11.23 5.58
C LYS A 79 6.58 10.60 4.30
N LEU A 80 6.99 9.37 4.00
CA LEU A 80 6.62 8.69 2.75
C LEU A 80 5.10 8.52 2.61
N ILE A 81 4.42 8.04 3.66
CA ILE A 81 2.99 7.72 3.57
C ILE A 81 2.15 8.99 3.31
N PRO A 82 2.30 10.08 4.08
CA PRO A 82 1.61 11.34 3.76
C PRO A 82 1.96 11.89 2.38
N ALA A 83 3.23 11.78 1.96
CA ALA A 83 3.66 12.25 0.64
C ALA A 83 3.02 11.46 -0.50
N LEU A 84 2.93 10.13 -0.38
CA LEU A 84 2.24 9.29 -1.37
C LEU A 84 0.74 9.59 -1.41
N ALA A 85 0.10 9.77 -0.25
CA ALA A 85 -1.31 10.13 -0.18
C ALA A 85 -1.58 11.48 -0.87
N LEU A 86 -0.71 12.47 -0.66
CA LEU A 86 -0.77 13.75 -1.36
C LEU A 86 -0.61 13.58 -2.87
N VAL A 87 0.37 12.79 -3.33
CA VAL A 87 0.55 12.53 -4.77
C VAL A 87 -0.71 11.90 -5.37
N PHE A 88 -1.33 10.94 -4.69
CA PHE A 88 -2.57 10.34 -5.19
C PHE A 88 -3.74 11.33 -5.22
N ALA A 89 -3.85 12.21 -4.22
CA ALA A 89 -4.86 13.27 -4.23
C ALA A 89 -4.62 14.27 -5.37
N LEU A 90 -3.37 14.66 -5.59
CA LEU A 90 -2.98 15.55 -6.69
C LEU A 90 -3.22 14.94 -8.06
N ILE A 91 -3.26 13.61 -8.19
CA ILE A 91 -3.57 12.92 -9.45
C ILE A 91 -5.09 12.78 -9.61
N ASP A 92 -5.77 12.17 -8.63
CA ASP A 92 -7.15 11.69 -8.78
C ASP A 92 -8.23 12.67 -8.29
N THR A 93 -7.91 13.59 -7.36
CA THR A 93 -8.89 14.43 -6.64
C THR A 93 -8.40 15.88 -6.45
N SER A 94 -7.71 16.42 -7.46
CA SER A 94 -7.09 17.74 -7.41
C SER A 94 -8.08 18.90 -7.16
N ASP A 95 -9.35 18.68 -7.48
CA ASP A 95 -10.45 19.64 -7.40
C ASP A 95 -11.09 19.75 -6.00
N THR A 96 -10.67 18.90 -5.05
CA THR A 96 -11.25 18.83 -3.69
C THR A 96 -10.80 19.99 -2.77
N GLY A 97 -10.10 20.99 -3.29
CA GLY A 97 -9.73 22.20 -2.54
C GLY A 97 -8.66 21.97 -1.47
N GLY A 98 -7.69 21.08 -1.72
CA GLY A 98 -6.57 20.86 -0.79
C GLY A 98 -6.84 19.81 0.29
N VAL A 99 -7.72 18.85 0.03
CA VAL A 99 -8.11 17.81 0.98
C VAL A 99 -7.74 16.43 0.46
N ILE A 100 -7.16 15.60 1.34
CA ILE A 100 -6.78 14.21 1.06
C ILE A 100 -7.79 13.28 1.74
N GLY A 101 -8.49 12.49 0.94
CA GLY A 101 -9.51 11.55 1.40
C GLY A 101 -8.97 10.18 1.81
N GLU A 102 -9.88 9.33 2.27
CA GLU A 102 -9.58 7.97 2.72
C GLU A 102 -9.01 7.10 1.58
N ARG A 103 -9.55 7.25 0.37
CA ARG A 103 -9.18 6.42 -0.78
C ARG A 103 -7.70 6.59 -1.13
N GLU A 104 -7.23 7.82 -1.14
CA GLU A 104 -5.85 8.19 -1.45
C GLU A 104 -4.91 7.70 -0.34
N LEU A 105 -5.31 7.86 0.93
CA LEU A 105 -4.54 7.38 2.07
C LEU A 105 -4.45 5.85 2.12
N ILE A 106 -5.56 5.13 1.91
CA ILE A 106 -5.57 3.66 1.88
C ILE A 106 -4.63 3.14 0.79
N ARG A 107 -4.63 3.78 -0.38
CA ARG A 107 -3.69 3.43 -1.46
C ARG A 107 -2.24 3.66 -1.04
N ALA A 108 -1.93 4.76 -0.35
CA ALA A 108 -0.60 5.03 0.17
C ALA A 108 -0.16 4.00 1.22
N LEU A 109 -1.06 3.59 2.12
CA LEU A 109 -0.80 2.55 3.12
C LEU A 109 -0.50 1.20 2.47
N ALA A 110 -1.26 0.80 1.45
CA ALA A 110 -1.01 -0.42 0.69
C ALA A 110 0.37 -0.41 0.01
N TRP A 111 0.79 0.74 -0.53
CA TRP A 111 2.16 0.92 -1.03
C TRP A 111 3.20 0.78 0.07
N GLY A 112 2.94 1.35 1.25
CA GLY A 112 3.78 1.19 2.43
C GLY A 112 3.99 -0.28 2.81
N GLU A 113 2.92 -1.06 2.86
CA GLU A 113 3.00 -2.50 3.14
C GLU A 113 3.86 -3.23 2.10
N TYR A 114 3.63 -2.96 0.82
CA TYR A 114 4.43 -3.54 -0.26
C TYR A 114 5.91 -3.19 -0.14
N LEU A 115 6.25 -1.91 0.05
CA LEU A 115 7.63 -1.45 0.18
C LEU A 115 8.32 -2.03 1.42
N ARG A 116 7.58 -2.22 2.52
CA ARG A 116 8.10 -2.89 3.72
C ARG A 116 8.50 -4.32 3.42
N THR A 117 7.76 -5.05 2.56
CA THR A 117 8.19 -6.40 2.15
C THR A 117 9.53 -6.38 1.41
N HIS A 118 9.79 -5.34 0.61
CA HIS A 118 11.06 -5.18 -0.09
C HIS A 118 12.20 -4.86 0.88
N ALA A 119 11.98 -3.94 1.83
CA ALA A 119 12.94 -3.64 2.89
C ALA A 119 13.29 -4.90 3.70
N ASN A 120 12.29 -5.69 4.09
CA ASN A 120 12.50 -6.95 4.81
C ASN A 120 13.40 -7.92 4.02
N ARG A 121 13.24 -8.02 2.69
CA ARG A 121 14.10 -8.88 1.86
C ARG A 121 15.55 -8.37 1.83
N LEU A 122 15.74 -7.06 1.71
CA LEU A 122 17.06 -6.44 1.68
C LEU A 122 17.81 -6.67 3.00
N TYR A 123 17.14 -6.43 4.13
CA TYR A 123 17.75 -6.55 5.45
C TYR A 123 17.79 -7.98 5.98
N ALA A 124 16.99 -8.92 5.45
CA ALA A 124 17.10 -10.34 5.82
C ALA A 124 18.51 -10.89 5.57
N VAL A 125 19.19 -10.42 4.51
CA VAL A 125 20.57 -10.82 4.20
C VAL A 125 21.57 -10.25 5.22
N ALA A 126 21.33 -9.03 5.72
CA ALA A 126 22.18 -8.42 6.74
C ALA A 126 21.93 -8.97 8.15
N VAL A 127 20.73 -9.50 8.41
CA VAL A 127 20.30 -10.02 9.72
C VAL A 127 20.54 -11.53 9.87
N ILE A 128 20.63 -12.27 8.76
CA ILE A 128 20.99 -13.69 8.76
C ILE A 128 22.49 -13.79 8.47
N PRO A 129 23.37 -13.97 9.47
CA PRO A 129 24.75 -14.33 9.19
C PRO A 129 24.73 -15.65 8.40
N GLU A 130 25.41 -15.68 7.25
CA GLU A 130 25.49 -16.80 6.30
C GLU A 130 25.82 -18.16 6.96
N SER A 131 26.35 -18.13 8.19
CA SER A 131 26.71 -19.29 8.98
C SER A 131 25.53 -19.98 9.70
N THR A 132 24.38 -19.35 9.95
CA THR A 132 23.32 -19.98 10.78
C THR A 132 22.60 -21.12 10.06
N GLY A 133 22.30 -20.96 8.77
CA GLY A 133 21.72 -22.03 7.95
C GLY A 133 22.70 -23.19 7.74
N ALA A 134 23.97 -22.87 7.43
CA ALA A 134 25.02 -23.86 7.21
C ALA A 134 25.41 -24.60 8.50
N GLN A 135 25.48 -23.93 9.65
CA GLN A 135 25.77 -24.57 10.95
C GLN A 135 24.59 -25.42 11.44
N ALA A 136 23.35 -25.00 11.23
CA ALA A 136 22.17 -25.80 11.55
C ALA A 136 22.07 -27.06 10.66
N LEU A 137 22.41 -26.95 9.38
CA LEU A 137 22.55 -28.09 8.47
C LEU A 137 23.70 -29.01 8.89
N LEU A 138 24.88 -28.46 9.18
CA LEU A 138 26.05 -29.21 9.62
C LEU A 138 25.77 -29.97 10.94
N ALA A 139 25.05 -29.36 11.88
CA ALA A 139 24.62 -30.00 13.12
C ALA A 139 23.61 -31.13 12.89
N LYS A 140 22.67 -30.97 11.93
CA LYS A 140 21.71 -32.02 11.56
C LYS A 140 22.34 -33.19 10.80
N ILE A 141 23.34 -32.90 9.96
CA ILE A 141 24.14 -33.91 9.25
C ILE A 141 25.00 -34.70 10.26
N LYS A 142 25.69 -34.01 11.18
CA LYS A 142 26.45 -34.67 12.26
C LYS A 142 25.56 -35.46 13.23
N GLY A 143 24.28 -35.06 13.38
CA GLY A 143 23.29 -35.73 14.20
C GLY A 143 22.50 -36.85 13.51
N GLY A 144 22.80 -37.19 12.25
CA GLY A 144 22.17 -38.31 11.53
C GLY A 144 20.68 -38.17 11.22
N LYS A 145 20.10 -36.96 11.30
CA LYS A 145 18.65 -36.71 11.16
C LYS A 145 18.28 -36.14 9.79
N LEU A 146 18.61 -36.85 8.72
CA LEU A 146 18.01 -36.59 7.41
C LEU A 146 17.25 -37.85 7.00
N LEU A 147 15.95 -37.86 7.30
CA LEU A 147 15.03 -38.71 6.58
C LEU A 147 14.97 -38.18 5.14
N ASP A 148 15.21 -39.10 4.23
CA ASP A 148 15.07 -38.96 2.79
C ASP A 148 13.70 -38.34 2.46
N THR A 149 13.65 -37.52 1.42
CA THR A 149 12.53 -36.63 1.00
C THR A 149 12.49 -35.23 1.64
N LEU A 150 13.27 -34.31 1.07
CA LEU A 150 13.03 -32.86 1.19
C LEU A 150 11.77 -32.48 0.39
N ALA A 151 10.61 -32.69 1.00
CA ALA A 151 9.34 -32.18 0.49
C ALA A 151 9.25 -30.66 0.68
N CYS A 152 8.97 -30.03 -0.44
CA CYS A 152 8.76 -28.61 -0.73
C CYS A 152 7.98 -27.80 0.35
N ARG A 153 8.51 -26.60 0.63
CA ARG A 153 7.76 -25.34 0.84
C ARG A 153 6.78 -25.29 2.04
N LYS A 154 7.26 -24.78 3.18
CA LYS A 154 6.44 -24.06 4.17
C LYS A 154 7.15 -22.78 4.60
N ILE A 155 6.79 -21.68 3.95
CA ILE A 155 7.06 -20.32 4.44
C ILE A 155 5.92 -19.99 5.40
N PHE A 156 6.29 -19.65 6.62
CA PHE A 156 5.38 -19.29 7.71
C PHE A 156 4.84 -17.86 7.44
N PHE A 157 3.58 -17.75 7.01
CA PHE A 157 2.84 -16.49 7.09
C PHE A 157 2.25 -16.39 8.50
N HIS A 158 2.91 -15.64 9.39
CA HIS A 158 2.24 -15.17 10.60
C HIS A 158 1.52 -13.86 10.26
N SER A 159 0.23 -13.88 10.52
CA SER A 159 -0.79 -12.90 10.15
C SER A 159 -0.68 -11.57 10.88
N CYS A 160 -0.83 -10.46 10.15
CA CYS A 160 -1.49 -9.26 10.69
C CYS A 160 -2.79 -9.05 9.91
N ARG A 161 -3.92 -9.30 10.59
CA ARG A 161 -5.28 -9.04 10.11
C ARG A 161 -5.56 -7.53 10.25
N TYR A 162 -5.62 -6.79 9.14
CA TYR A 162 -6.50 -5.62 9.08
C TYR A 162 -7.85 -6.09 8.55
N ARG A 163 -8.87 -5.99 9.41
CA ARG A 163 -10.25 -6.34 9.10
C ARG A 163 -10.85 -5.19 8.28
N ALA A 164 -10.99 -5.40 6.96
CA ALA A 164 -11.82 -4.53 6.13
C ALA A 164 -13.29 -4.68 6.58
N THR A 165 -13.86 -3.63 7.15
CA THR A 165 -15.31 -3.51 7.36
C THR A 165 -15.97 -3.23 6.01
N THR A 166 -16.94 -4.07 5.66
CA THR A 166 -17.76 -3.97 4.46
C THR A 166 -18.65 -2.73 4.56
N VAL A 167 -18.39 -1.71 3.73
CA VAL A 167 -19.40 -0.69 3.44
C VAL A 167 -20.35 -1.28 2.40
N THR A 168 -21.50 -1.73 2.88
CA THR A 168 -22.58 -2.27 2.06
C THR A 168 -23.15 -1.17 1.18
N SER A 169 -23.09 -1.38 -0.13
CA SER A 169 -23.79 -0.60 -1.14
C SER A 169 -25.31 -0.67 -0.91
N ARG A 170 -25.98 0.49 -0.85
CA ARG A 170 -27.42 0.59 -1.05
C ARG A 170 -27.68 1.53 -2.22
N LEU A 171 -27.60 0.97 -3.42
CA LEU A 171 -28.17 1.60 -4.61
C LEU A 171 -29.70 1.67 -4.44
N MET A 172 -30.18 2.89 -4.49
CA MET A 172 -31.59 3.27 -4.48
C MET A 172 -32.14 3.04 -5.90
N VAL A 173 -32.74 1.88 -6.15
CA VAL A 173 -33.56 1.65 -7.35
C VAL A 173 -34.95 2.23 -7.07
N SER A 174 -35.20 3.44 -7.56
CA SER A 174 -36.54 4.00 -7.69
C SER A 174 -37.29 3.22 -8.77
N ARG A 175 -38.27 2.40 -8.36
CA ARG A 175 -39.28 1.81 -9.24
C ARG A 175 -40.42 2.80 -9.37
N ASN A 176 -40.61 3.34 -10.58
CA ASN A 176 -41.77 4.12 -10.93
C ASN A 176 -42.94 3.16 -11.19
N SER A 177 -43.95 3.20 -10.33
CA SER A 177 -45.17 2.39 -10.42
C SER A 177 -46.24 3.19 -11.16
N HIS A 178 -46.58 2.78 -12.38
CA HIS A 178 -47.82 3.21 -13.04
C HIS A 178 -48.60 1.98 -13.50
N VAL A 179 -49.57 1.60 -12.67
CA VAL A 179 -50.84 0.92 -12.99
C VAL A 179 -51.84 1.75 -12.17
N VAL A 180 -52.97 2.26 -12.67
CA VAL A 180 -54.25 1.64 -13.08
C VAL A 180 -55.04 2.83 -13.74
N THR A 181 -55.98 2.77 -14.67
CA THR A 181 -57.26 2.03 -14.73
C THR A 181 -57.92 2.17 -16.10
N SER A 182 -58.61 1.10 -16.47
CA SER A 182 -59.70 1.00 -17.44
C SER A 182 -60.93 1.84 -17.08
N SER A 183 -61.56 2.43 -18.11
CA SER A 183 -63.01 2.60 -18.26
C SER A 183 -63.33 2.61 -19.75
#